data_AF-A0A423X391-F1
#
_entry.id   AF-A0A423X391-F1
#
_cell.length_a   1.000
_cell.length_b   1.000
_cell.length_c   1.000
_cell.angle_alpha   90.00
_cell.angle_beta   90.00
_cell.angle_gamma   90.00
#
_symmetry.space_group_name_H-M   'P 1'
#
loop_
_entity.id
_entity.type
_entity.pdbx_description
1 polymer ?
#
loop_
_entity_poly.entity_id
_entity_poly.type
_entity_poly.pdbx_seq_one_letter_code
_entity_poly.pdbx_strand_id
1 'polypeptide(L)' 'MFRAVLPSSHTRYVVTHADLSKYLEEMFGSDIEFNIEHTNDHWHFESPERLTQRQLREMAKDIKKRRDSASS' A
#
# COMPACT_ATOMS: atom_id res chain seq x y z
N MET A 1 -16.46 0.66 -2.40
CA MET A 1 -15.00 0.85 -2.35
C MET A 1 -14.40 0.51 -3.71
N PHE A 2 -13.20 1.00 -4.00
CA PHE A 2 -12.47 0.72 -5.24
C PHE A 2 -11.34 -0.26 -4.97
N ARG A 3 -11.21 -1.28 -5.82
CA ARG A 3 -10.09 -2.23 -5.72
C ARG A 3 -8.85 -1.64 -6.40
N ALA A 4 -7.79 -1.46 -5.63
CA ALA A 4 -6.47 -1.07 -6.10
C ALA A 4 -5.54 -2.28 -6.15
N VAL A 5 -4.63 -2.27 -7.12
CA VAL A 5 -3.61 -3.32 -7.28
C VAL A 5 -2.25 -2.66 -7.40
N LEU A 6 -1.36 -2.99 -6.47
CA LEU A 6 0.04 -2.60 -6.55
C LEU A 6 0.75 -3.51 -7.56
N PRO A 7 1.39 -2.97 -8.62
CA PRO A 7 2.10 -3.78 -9.60
C PRO A 7 3.26 -4.55 -8.97
N SER A 8 3.53 -5.78 -9.46
CA SER A 8 4.62 -6.66 -9.00
C SER A 8 5.99 -5.99 -8.91
N SER A 9 6.29 -5.08 -9.86
CA SER A 9 7.52 -4.28 -9.88
C SER A 9 7.72 -3.39 -8.64
N HIS A 10 6.62 -3.11 -7.93
CA HIS A 10 6.57 -2.31 -6.72
C HIS A 10 6.20 -3.11 -5.47
N THR A 11 5.69 -4.33 -5.59
CA THR A 11 5.37 -5.22 -4.46
C THR A 11 6.58 -5.46 -3.57
N ARG A 12 7.79 -5.57 -4.15
CA ARG A 12 9.05 -5.68 -3.40
C ARG A 12 9.32 -4.53 -2.42
N TYR A 13 8.64 -3.40 -2.57
CA TYR A 13 8.77 -2.23 -1.70
C TYR A 13 7.80 -2.26 -0.52
N VAL A 14 6.68 -2.98 -0.66
CA VAL A 14 5.67 -3.19 0.37
C VAL A 14 5.84 -4.63 0.85
N VAL A 15 6.67 -4.82 1.89
CA VAL A 15 7.12 -6.17 2.27
C VAL A 15 6.16 -6.85 3.23
N THR A 16 5.37 -6.08 3.97
CA THR A 16 4.44 -6.63 4.94
C THR A 16 3.04 -6.02 4.81
N HIS A 17 2.04 -6.80 5.21
CA HIS A 17 0.66 -6.33 5.33
C HIS A 17 0.57 -5.14 6.30
N ALA A 18 1.33 -5.17 7.40
CA ALA A 18 1.31 -4.11 8.41
C ALA A 18 1.78 -2.77 7.84
N ASP A 19 2.83 -2.76 7.00
CA ASP A 19 3.32 -1.54 6.36
C ASP A 19 2.27 -0.92 5.43
N LEU A 20 1.57 -1.76 4.66
CA LEU A 20 0.51 -1.32 3.76
C LEU A 20 -0.71 -0.81 4.53
N SER A 21 -1.17 -1.56 5.55
CA SER A 21 -2.31 -1.17 6.40
C SER A 21 -2.06 0.17 7.05
N LYS A 22 -0.91 0.33 7.70
CA LYS A 22 -0.54 1.56 8.39
C LYS A 22 -0.50 2.75 7.44
N TYR A 23 0.04 2.58 6.24
CA TYR A 23 0.08 3.66 5.24
C TYR A 23 -1.33 4.04 4.77
N LEU A 24 -2.21 3.06 4.55
CA LEU A 24 -3.60 3.29 4.14
C LEU A 24 -4.41 3.99 5.25
N GLU A 25 -4.22 3.59 6.51
CA GLU A 25 -4.81 4.24 7.69
C GLU A 25 -4.36 5.70 7.81
N GLU A 26 -3.08 6.00 7.60
CA GLU A 26 -2.58 7.37 7.61
C GLU A 26 -3.12 8.21 6.45
N MET A 27 -3.36 7.60 5.29
CA MET A 27 -3.80 8.29 4.08
C MET A 27 -5.31 8.57 4.07
N PHE A 28 -6.12 7.60 4.49
CA PHE A 28 -7.59 7.67 4.38
C PHE A 28 -8.31 7.66 5.73
N GLY A 29 -7.60 7.44 6.83
CA GLY A 29 -8.15 7.37 8.18
C GLY A 29 -8.18 5.95 8.74
N SER A 30 -8.04 5.84 10.06
CA SER A 30 -8.07 4.57 10.80
C SER A 30 -9.45 3.97 10.97
N ASP A 31 -10.51 4.72 10.67
CA ASP A 31 -11.91 4.27 10.77
C ASP A 31 -12.35 3.41 9.57
N ILE A 32 -11.46 3.20 8.60
CA ILE A 32 -11.73 2.43 7.38
C ILE A 32 -11.08 1.05 7.51
N GLU A 33 -11.88 -0.01 7.37
CA GLU A 33 -11.36 -1.36 7.22
C GLU A 33 -10.84 -1.56 5.79
N PHE A 34 -9.52 -1.64 5.63
CA PHE A 34 -8.89 -1.97 4.36
C PHE A 34 -8.80 -3.48 4.20
N ASN A 35 -9.54 -4.03 3.22
CA ASN A 35 -9.38 -5.43 2.83
C ASN A 35 -8.10 -5.58 2.01
N ILE A 36 -7.02 -6.08 2.63
CA ILE A 36 -5.69 -6.20 2.02
C ILE A 36 -5.36 -7.68 1.77
N GLU A 37 -5.00 -8.02 0.54
CA GLU A 37 -4.62 -9.36 0.12
C GLU A 37 -3.30 -9.34 -0.64
N HIS A 38 -2.49 -10.40 -0.48
CA HIS A 38 -1.28 -10.60 -1.27
C HIS A 38 -1.40 -11.88 -2.10
N THR A 39 -1.53 -11.74 -3.42
CA THR A 39 -1.72 -12.87 -4.33
C THR A 39 -0.86 -12.70 -5.58
N ASN A 40 -0.19 -13.77 -6.03
CA ASN A 40 0.67 -13.78 -7.23
C ASN A 40 1.70 -12.62 -7.26
N ASP A 41 2.38 -12.35 -6.14
CA ASP A 41 3.33 -11.23 -5.99
C ASP A 41 2.72 -9.83 -6.24
N HIS A 42 1.42 -9.68 -6.05
CA HIS A 42 0.72 -8.40 -6.11
C HIS A 42 -0.01 -8.14 -4.79
N TRP A 43 0.07 -6.89 -4.34
CA TRP A 43 -0.81 -6.40 -3.26
C TRP A 43 -2.11 -5.91 -3.86
N HIS A 44 -3.20 -6.44 -3.34
CA HIS A 44 -4.56 -6.00 -3.62
C HIS A 44 -5.10 -5.35 -2.36
N PHE A 45 -5.76 -4.22 -2.51
CA PHE A 45 -6.43 -3.58 -1.38
C PHE A 45 -7.65 -2.79 -1.82
N GLU A 46 -8.60 -2.61 -0.91
CA GLU A 46 -9.75 -1.73 -1.14
C GLU A 46 -9.47 -0.33 -0.62
N SER A 47 -9.82 0.69 -1.40
CA SER A 47 -9.68 2.11 -1.02
C SER A 47 -11.01 2.84 -1.18
N PRO A 48 -11.27 3.90 -0.38
CA PRO A 48 -12.49 4.69 -0.50
C PRO A 48 -12.56 5.47 -1.82
N GLU A 49 -11.41 5.85 -2.38
CA GLU A 49 -11.28 6.54 -3.67
C GLU A 49 -10.48 5.73 -4.68
N ARG A 50 -10.61 6.06 -5.96
CA ARG A 50 -9.88 5.39 -7.04
C ARG A 50 -8.47 5.94 -7.15
N LEU A 51 -7.46 5.10 -6.87
CA LEU A 51 -6.06 5.50 -6.98
C LEU A 51 -5.56 5.38 -8.42
N THR A 52 -4.85 6.42 -8.87
CA THR A 52 -4.14 6.42 -10.15
C THR A 52 -2.86 5.58 -10.05
N GLN A 53 -2.35 5.11 -11.18
CA GLN A 53 -1.06 4.41 -11.20
C GLN A 53 0.08 5.26 -10.62
N ARG A 54 0.03 6.58 -10.76
CA ARG A 54 1.04 7.49 -10.19
C ARG A 54 0.97 7.45 -8.66
N GLN A 55 -0.22 7.57 -8.06
CA GLN A 55 -0.40 7.49 -6.61
C GLN A 55 0.09 6.15 -6.06
N LEU A 56 -0.25 5.04 -6.72
CA LEU A 56 0.21 3.70 -6.30
C LEU A 56 1.74 3.56 -6.32
N ARG A 57 2.41 4.16 -7.31
CA ARG A 57 3.89 4.14 -7.38
C ARG A 57 4.52 4.99 -6.29
N GLU A 58 3.99 6.17 -6.02
CA GLU A 58 4.51 7.06 -4.98
C GLU A 58 4.30 6.44 -3.59
N MET A 59 3.13 5.85 -3.34
CA MET A 59 2.85 5.08 -2.12
C MET A 59 3.90 3.98 -1.89
N ALA A 60 4.18 3.15 -2.89
CA ALA A 60 5.16 2.08 -2.76
C ALA A 60 6.56 2.61 -2.42
N LYS A 61 6.97 3.75 -2.99
CA LYS A 61 8.25 4.39 -2.69
C LYS A 61 8.30 4.96 -1.28
N ASP A 62 7.21 5.58 -0.83
CA ASP A 62 7.12 6.15 0.52
C ASP A 62 7.19 5.07 1.59
N ILE A 63 6.45 3.96 1.41
CA ILE A 63 6.50 2.80 2.29
C ILE A 63 7.94 2.28 2.40
N LYS A 64 8.63 2.11 1.26
CA LYS A 64 10.05 1.72 1.24
C LYS A 64 10.92 2.69 2.01
N LYS A 65 10.81 3.98 1.73
CA LYS A 65 11.65 5.03 2.33
C LYS A 65 11.50 5.05 3.84
N ARG A 66 10.27 4.93 4.35
CA ARG A 66 9.99 4.90 5.79
C ARG A 66 10.62 3.68 6.47
N ARG A 67 10.57 2.52 5.83
CA ARG A 67 11.21 1.30 6.32
C ARG A 67 12.73 1.44 6.38
N ASP A 68 13.34 1.96 5.32
CA ASP A 68 14.79 2.19 5.26
C ASP A 68 15.25 3.18 6.35
N SER A 69 14.45 4.22 6.62
CA SER A 69 14.71 5.19 7.71
C SER A 69 14.46 4.64 9.12
N ALA A 70 13.56 3.67 9.30
CA ALA A 70 13.29 3.05 10.60
C ALA A 70 14.32 1.96 10.97
N SER A 71 15.12 1.52 10.00
CA SER A 71 16.16 0.50 10.18
C SER A 71 17.57 1.09 10.37
N SER A 72 17.69 2.43 10.40
CA SER A 72 18.94 3.19 10.59
C SER A 72 18.98 3.83 11.96
#